data_AF-A0A4C1WV53-F1
#
_entry.id   AF-A0A4C1WV53-F1
#
_cell.length_a   1.000
_cell.length_b   1.000
_cell.length_c   1.000
_cell.angle_alpha   90.00
_cell.angle_beta   90.00
_cell.angle_gamma   90.00
#
_symmetry.space_group_name_H-M   'P 1'
#
loop_
_entity.id
_entity.type
_entity.pdbx_description
1 polymer ?
#
loop_
_entity_poly.entity_id
_entity_poly.type
_entity_poly.pdbx_seq_one_letter_code
_entity_poly.pdbx_strand_id
1 'polypeptide(L)'
;MRSRDANFLPHVDAHTPPLALSHTRVQRSKLCCCETCPCFLGLIKDLFPGLECPRVGYPDFNAAVVDVLTADGYVILDHQVDKVVQLYETMMTRHCSMLVGPTGGGKTVILNTIVKAQTILGYPTKLITINPKACSVIELYGILDPVTRDWTDGLYSKIFREMNRETSEPNERRYSCFDGDVDALWIENMNSVMDDNKLLTLANGERIRLAPHCSLLFEVGDLNYASPATVSRAGMVFVDPKNLGFQPYWDRFVVTPS
;
A
#
# COMPACT_ATOMS: atom_id res chain seq x y z
N MET A 1 24.73 -30.72 52.08
CA MET A 1 25.90 -30.75 51.18
C MET A 1 25.38 -31.10 49.78
N ARG A 2 25.29 -30.12 48.86
CA ARG A 2 24.71 -30.20 47.48
C ARG A 2 23.20 -30.57 47.46
N SER A 3 22.24 -29.83 46.87
CA SER A 3 22.16 -28.86 45.75
C SER A 3 22.11 -29.46 44.35
N ARG A 4 21.32 -28.83 43.46
CA ARG A 4 21.02 -29.13 42.04
C ARG A 4 19.91 -30.15 41.79
N ASP A 5 19.14 -30.13 40.70
CA ASP A 5 18.75 -29.11 39.69
C ASP A 5 17.57 -29.72 38.89
N ALA A 6 16.63 -29.02 38.26
CA ALA A 6 16.18 -27.62 38.34
C ALA A 6 14.77 -27.50 37.68
N ASN A 7 14.03 -26.40 37.92
CA ASN A 7 12.82 -26.06 37.15
C ASN A 7 13.22 -25.51 35.77
N PHE A 8 12.62 -26.01 34.69
CA PHE A 8 12.69 -25.40 33.35
C PHE A 8 11.32 -24.87 32.93
N LEU A 9 11.01 -23.65 33.35
CA LEU A 9 10.01 -22.80 32.71
C LEU A 9 10.77 -21.77 31.85
N PRO A 10 10.46 -21.62 30.55
CA PRO A 10 11.12 -20.60 29.74
C PRO A 10 10.73 -19.21 30.24
N HIS A 11 11.72 -18.36 30.50
CA HIS A 11 11.50 -16.94 30.69
C HIS A 11 10.85 -16.37 29.42
N VAL A 12 9.72 -15.67 29.60
CA VAL A 12 9.09 -14.89 28.52
C VAL A 12 9.70 -13.49 28.57
N ASP A 13 10.51 -13.14 27.58
CA ASP A 13 11.15 -11.83 27.50
C ASP A 13 10.14 -10.70 27.29
N ALA A 14 10.12 -9.75 28.23
CA ALA A 14 9.18 -8.62 28.27
C ALA A 14 9.38 -7.57 27.14
N HIS A 15 10.29 -7.82 26.20
CA HIS A 15 10.57 -6.93 25.06
C HIS A 15 9.91 -7.36 23.74
N THR A 16 9.19 -8.48 23.73
CA THR A 16 8.42 -8.90 22.55
C THR A 16 6.99 -8.37 22.66
N PRO A 17 6.54 -7.42 21.83
CA PRO A 17 5.15 -6.99 21.85
C PRO A 17 4.26 -8.19 21.46
N PRO A 18 3.20 -8.52 22.23
CA PRO A 18 2.36 -9.68 21.95
C PRO A 18 1.76 -9.62 20.54
N LEU A 19 1.64 -10.78 19.88
CA LEU A 19 1.08 -10.93 18.53
C LEU A 19 -0.33 -10.31 18.37
N ALA A 20 -1.06 -10.12 19.47
CA ALA A 20 -2.31 -9.35 19.48
C ALA A 20 -2.15 -7.88 19.01
N LEU A 21 -1.01 -7.24 19.30
CA LEU A 21 -0.71 -5.87 18.86
C LEU A 21 -0.42 -5.78 17.36
N SER A 22 0.18 -6.80 16.74
CA SER A 22 0.33 -6.82 15.27
C SER A 22 -1.01 -7.08 14.57
N HIS A 23 -1.90 -7.88 15.15
CA HIS A 23 -3.25 -8.06 14.60
C HIS A 23 -4.16 -6.82 14.74
N THR A 24 -4.08 -6.05 15.84
CA THR A 24 -4.84 -4.79 15.97
C THR A 24 -4.33 -3.67 15.05
N ARG A 25 -3.04 -3.66 14.67
CA ARG A 25 -2.51 -2.77 13.61
C ARG A 25 -3.23 -3.00 12.27
N VAL A 26 -3.44 -4.25 11.87
CA VAL A 26 -4.13 -4.62 10.62
C VAL A 26 -5.63 -4.27 10.65
N GLN A 27 -6.25 -4.15 11.82
CA GLN A 27 -7.63 -3.66 11.94
C GLN A 27 -7.73 -2.13 11.85
N ARG A 28 -6.74 -1.38 12.33
CA ARG A 28 -6.74 0.10 12.22
C ARG A 28 -6.75 0.60 10.78
N SER A 29 -6.04 -0.04 9.85
CA SER A 29 -6.06 0.36 8.44
C SER A 29 -7.45 0.18 7.80
N LYS A 30 -8.15 -0.90 8.14
CA LYS A 30 -9.53 -1.17 7.67
C LYS A 30 -10.61 -0.28 8.29
N LEU A 31 -10.41 0.24 9.51
CA LEU A 31 -11.45 1.00 10.25
C LEU A 31 -11.30 2.53 10.19
N CYS A 32 -10.35 3.06 9.42
CA CYS A 32 -10.12 4.50 9.30
C CYS A 32 -11.07 5.19 8.30
N CYS A 33 -12.35 4.82 8.33
CA CYS A 33 -13.46 5.69 7.89
C CYS A 33 -13.79 6.64 9.04
N CYS A 34 -14.07 7.91 8.73
CA CYS A 34 -14.09 9.00 9.71
C CYS A 34 -15.20 8.89 10.79
N GLU A 35 -16.16 7.98 10.65
CA GLU A 35 -17.27 7.78 11.60
C GLU A 35 -17.04 6.64 12.61
N THR A 36 -16.16 5.66 12.31
CA THR A 36 -15.94 4.48 13.18
C THR A 36 -14.93 4.70 14.31
N CYS A 37 -14.21 5.82 14.31
CA CYS A 37 -13.11 6.08 15.25
C CYS A 37 -13.55 6.10 16.74
N PRO A 38 -14.61 6.81 17.16
CA PRO A 38 -14.97 6.90 18.58
C PRO A 38 -15.49 5.58 19.16
N CYS A 39 -16.37 4.89 18.44
CA CYS A 39 -16.98 3.64 18.91
C CYS A 39 -15.98 2.49 19.00
N PHE A 40 -15.03 2.40 18.06
CA PHE A 40 -13.99 1.36 18.11
C PHE A 40 -12.95 1.62 19.22
N LEU A 41 -12.59 2.88 19.45
CA LEU A 41 -11.74 3.25 20.60
C LEU A 41 -12.45 2.99 21.93
N GLY A 42 -13.76 3.22 22.02
CA GLY A 42 -14.60 2.81 23.15
C GLY A 42 -14.50 1.30 23.40
N LEU A 43 -14.82 0.49 22.38
CA LEU A 43 -14.75 -0.97 22.47
C LEU A 43 -13.36 -1.48 22.88
N ILE A 44 -12.27 -0.92 22.34
CA ILE A 44 -10.91 -1.32 22.75
C ILE A 44 -10.64 -0.94 24.22
N LYS A 45 -11.08 0.23 24.67
CA LYS A 45 -10.91 0.68 26.05
C LYS A 45 -11.72 -0.14 27.06
N ASP A 46 -12.90 -0.61 26.65
CA ASP A 46 -13.77 -1.49 27.43
C ASP A 46 -13.24 -2.94 27.46
N LEU A 47 -12.69 -3.44 26.34
CA LEU A 47 -12.11 -4.79 26.24
C LEU A 47 -10.72 -4.91 26.90
N PHE A 48 -9.92 -3.84 26.89
CA PHE A 48 -8.56 -3.82 27.43
C PHE A 48 -8.31 -2.57 28.32
N PRO A 49 -8.91 -2.50 29.52
CA PRO A 49 -8.69 -1.39 30.44
C PRO A 49 -7.22 -1.29 30.84
N GLY A 50 -6.62 -0.11 30.70
CA GLY A 50 -5.23 0.16 31.06
C GLY A 50 -4.19 -0.14 29.96
N LEU A 51 -4.60 -0.62 28.78
CA LEU A 51 -3.69 -0.81 27.65
C LEU A 51 -3.51 0.51 26.87
N GLU A 52 -2.55 1.33 27.27
CA GLU A 52 -2.11 2.45 26.42
C GLU A 52 -1.46 1.88 25.15
N CYS A 53 -2.04 2.19 23.98
CA CYS A 53 -1.46 1.84 22.68
C CYS A 53 -0.56 3.00 22.21
N PRO A 54 0.77 3.00 22.47
CA PRO A 54 1.64 4.05 21.96
C PRO A 54 1.57 4.08 20.43
N ARG A 55 1.36 5.28 19.87
CA ARG A 55 1.46 5.51 18.43
C ARG A 55 2.93 5.34 18.06
N VAL A 56 3.25 4.37 17.20
CA VAL A 56 4.61 4.22 16.68
C VAL A 56 4.90 5.44 15.82
N GLY A 57 5.76 6.33 16.30
CA GLY A 57 6.21 7.48 15.54
C GLY A 57 7.32 7.08 14.59
N TYR A 58 7.21 7.50 13.33
CA TYR A 58 8.29 7.46 12.35
C TYR A 58 8.79 8.90 12.13
N PRO A 59 9.55 9.50 13.07
CA PRO A 59 9.88 10.93 13.03
C PRO A 59 10.63 11.30 11.74
N ASP A 60 11.61 10.50 11.34
CA ASP A 60 12.42 10.73 10.14
C ASP A 60 11.58 10.64 8.86
N PHE A 61 10.61 9.73 8.81
CA PHE A 61 9.68 9.61 7.68
C PHE A 61 8.67 10.75 7.64
N ASN A 62 8.15 11.17 8.80
CA ASN A 62 7.26 12.32 8.88
C ASN A 62 7.96 13.61 8.44
N ALA A 63 9.23 13.81 8.84
CA ALA A 63 10.06 14.92 8.37
C ALA A 63 10.24 14.86 6.85
N ALA A 64 10.69 13.72 6.30
CA ALA A 64 10.87 13.56 4.84
C ALA A 64 9.57 13.77 4.05
N VAL A 65 8.40 13.38 4.59
CA VAL A 65 7.09 13.64 3.97
C VAL A 65 6.76 15.13 3.96
N VAL A 66 7.00 15.85 5.06
CA VAL A 66 6.80 17.30 5.16
C VAL A 66 7.75 18.06 4.22
N ASP A 67 9.01 17.65 4.16
CA ASP A 67 10.02 18.24 3.26
C ASP A 67 9.61 18.08 1.79
N VAL A 68 9.13 16.90 1.39
CA VAL A 68 8.63 16.63 0.03
C VAL A 68 7.40 17.48 -0.30
N LEU A 69 6.41 17.54 0.59
CA LEU A 69 5.20 18.33 0.36
C LEU A 69 5.54 19.82 0.22
N THR A 70 6.47 20.32 1.04
CA THR A 70 6.97 21.69 0.98
C THR A 70 7.73 21.96 -0.32
N ALA A 71 8.63 21.06 -0.73
CA ALA A 71 9.41 21.19 -1.96
C ALA A 71 8.53 21.16 -3.23
N ASP A 72 7.44 20.39 -3.24
CA ASP A 72 6.44 20.36 -4.31
C ASP A 72 5.42 21.53 -4.22
N GLY A 73 5.57 22.44 -3.24
CA GLY A 73 4.73 23.62 -3.03
C GLY A 73 3.31 23.31 -2.53
N TYR A 74 3.08 22.16 -1.90
CA TYR A 74 1.78 21.83 -1.30
C TYR A 74 1.63 22.51 0.08
N VAL A 75 0.39 22.88 0.40
CA VAL A 75 0.02 23.24 1.77
C VAL A 75 0.12 21.97 2.63
N ILE A 76 0.86 22.03 3.74
CA ILE A 76 0.99 20.90 4.65
C ILE A 76 -0.33 20.70 5.39
N LEU A 77 -0.88 19.49 5.32
CA LEU A 77 -2.11 19.10 5.99
C LEU A 77 -1.85 17.85 6.83
N ASP A 78 -2.01 17.95 8.15
CA ASP A 78 -1.71 16.85 9.09
C ASP A 78 -2.44 15.55 8.71
N HIS A 79 -3.70 15.64 8.27
CA HIS A 79 -4.47 14.48 7.84
C HIS A 79 -3.89 13.82 6.56
N GLN A 80 -3.25 14.60 5.68
CA GLN A 80 -2.64 14.07 4.46
C GLN A 80 -1.30 13.39 4.79
N VAL A 81 -0.50 13.99 5.68
CA VAL A 81 0.72 13.36 6.24
C VAL A 81 0.35 12.04 6.93
N ASP A 82 -0.67 12.03 7.78
CA ASP A 82 -1.18 10.82 8.44
C ASP A 82 -1.60 9.73 7.45
N LYS A 83 -2.15 10.09 6.27
CA LYS A 83 -2.51 9.13 5.22
C LYS A 83 -1.29 8.58 4.46
N VAL A 84 -0.24 9.38 4.27
CA VAL A 84 1.05 8.91 3.73
C VAL A 84 1.71 7.92 4.71
N VAL A 85 1.68 8.19 6.02
CA VAL A 85 2.17 7.28 7.06
C VAL A 85 1.32 6.00 7.12
N GLN A 86 -0.02 6.12 7.10
CA GLN A 86 -0.92 4.96 7.08
C GLN A 86 -0.65 4.05 5.87
N LEU A 87 -0.36 4.62 4.70
CA LEU A 87 0.04 3.87 3.52
C LEU A 87 1.38 3.16 3.73
N TYR A 88 2.39 3.85 4.28
CA TYR A 88 3.71 3.27 4.57
C TYR A 88 3.62 2.06 5.52
N GLU A 89 2.90 2.19 6.64
CA GLU A 89 2.63 1.09 7.56
C GLU A 89 1.90 -0.07 6.88
N THR A 90 0.93 0.24 6.01
CA THR A 90 0.17 -0.79 5.28
C THR A 90 1.08 -1.56 4.31
N MET A 91 1.94 -0.87 3.56
CA MET A 91 2.90 -1.47 2.64
C MET A 91 3.98 -2.32 3.33
N MET A 92 4.35 -2.00 4.58
CA MET A 92 5.22 -2.87 5.39
C MET A 92 4.58 -4.22 5.74
N THR A 93 3.24 -4.27 5.85
CA THR A 93 2.52 -5.51 6.21
C THR A 93 2.00 -6.29 5.00
N ARG A 94 1.76 -5.61 3.87
CA ARG A 94 1.18 -6.21 2.65
C ARG A 94 1.86 -5.66 1.40
N HIS A 95 2.29 -6.56 0.52
CA HIS A 95 2.83 -6.23 -0.80
C HIS A 95 1.79 -5.63 -1.77
N CYS A 96 0.52 -5.57 -1.37
CA CYS A 96 -0.60 -5.06 -2.16
C CYS A 96 -1.43 -4.10 -1.30
N SER A 97 -1.54 -2.83 -1.72
CA SER A 97 -2.31 -1.80 -1.02
C SER A 97 -3.22 -1.01 -1.97
N MET A 98 -4.43 -0.67 -1.55
CA MET A 98 -5.37 0.15 -2.32
C MET A 98 -5.68 1.46 -1.59
N LEU A 99 -5.53 2.59 -2.29
CA LEU A 99 -6.03 3.89 -1.86
C LEU A 99 -7.44 4.06 -2.44
N VAL A 100 -8.42 4.10 -1.55
CA VAL A 100 -9.84 4.14 -1.90
C VAL A 100 -10.40 5.52 -1.59
N GLY A 101 -10.98 6.17 -2.59
CA GLY A 101 -11.69 7.43 -2.41
C GLY A 101 -11.95 8.15 -3.73
N PRO A 102 -12.94 9.05 -3.77
CA PRO A 102 -13.31 9.76 -4.99
C PRO A 102 -12.17 10.65 -5.53
N THR A 103 -12.33 11.09 -6.78
CA THR A 103 -11.44 12.06 -7.42
C THR A 103 -11.38 13.36 -6.62
N GLY A 104 -10.21 14.00 -6.58
CA GLY A 104 -9.97 15.20 -5.75
C GLY A 104 -9.60 14.91 -4.29
N GLY A 105 -9.55 13.64 -3.85
CA GLY A 105 -9.08 13.29 -2.50
C GLY A 105 -7.56 13.43 -2.27
N GLY A 106 -6.76 13.82 -3.27
CA GLY A 106 -5.29 13.90 -3.14
C GLY A 106 -4.55 12.55 -3.15
N LYS A 107 -5.21 11.45 -3.53
CA LYS A 107 -4.65 10.08 -3.56
C LYS A 107 -3.34 9.98 -4.37
N THR A 108 -3.31 10.55 -5.58
CA THR A 108 -2.11 10.60 -6.42
C THR A 108 -0.97 11.41 -5.79
N VAL A 109 -1.29 12.45 -5.02
CA VAL A 109 -0.29 13.22 -4.25
C VAL A 109 0.30 12.34 -3.16
N ILE A 110 -0.52 11.62 -2.38
CA ILE A 110 -0.08 10.66 -1.36
C ILE A 110 0.89 9.61 -1.96
N LEU A 111 0.54 9.05 -3.12
CA LEU A 111 1.37 8.07 -3.86
C LEU A 111 2.72 8.63 -4.34
N ASN A 112 2.73 9.86 -4.86
CA ASN A 112 3.99 10.50 -5.28
C ASN A 112 4.84 10.93 -4.07
N THR A 113 4.21 11.38 -2.98
CA THR A 113 4.90 11.80 -1.76
C THR A 113 5.62 10.64 -1.08
N ILE A 114 5.00 9.47 -0.94
CA ILE A 114 5.66 8.29 -0.33
C ILE A 114 6.91 7.84 -1.11
N VAL A 115 6.86 7.90 -2.44
CA VAL A 115 7.99 7.53 -3.33
C VAL A 115 9.16 8.49 -3.16
N LYS A 116 8.90 9.80 -3.17
CA LYS A 116 9.93 10.82 -2.94
C LYS A 116 10.50 10.76 -1.52
N ALA A 117 9.65 10.61 -0.51
CA ALA A 117 10.07 10.53 0.90
C ALA A 117 10.94 9.30 1.18
N GLN A 118 10.60 8.13 0.62
CA GLN A 118 11.45 6.94 0.69
C GLN A 118 12.81 7.16 0.01
N THR A 119 12.82 7.84 -1.14
CA THR A 119 14.05 8.14 -1.89
C THR A 119 14.99 9.06 -1.09
N ILE A 120 14.46 10.06 -0.38
CA ILE A 120 15.23 10.93 0.53
C ILE A 120 15.85 10.14 1.68
N LEU A 121 15.14 9.14 2.22
CA LEU A 121 15.62 8.26 3.29
C LEU A 121 16.60 7.17 2.85
N GLY A 122 17.10 7.22 1.60
CA GLY A 122 18.04 6.23 1.09
C GLY A 122 17.40 4.91 0.63
N TYR A 123 16.11 4.91 0.30
CA TYR A 123 15.41 3.82 -0.39
C TYR A 123 14.99 4.30 -1.79
N PRO A 124 15.86 4.18 -2.83
CA PRO A 124 15.53 4.62 -4.18
C PRO A 124 14.25 3.94 -4.66
N THR A 125 13.18 4.70 -4.87
CA THR A 125 11.85 4.14 -5.14
C THR A 125 11.38 4.53 -6.53
N LYS A 126 11.06 3.54 -7.37
CA LYS A 126 10.56 3.74 -8.74
C LYS A 126 9.07 3.38 -8.79
N LEU A 127 8.23 4.30 -9.26
CA LEU A 127 6.78 4.11 -9.43
C LEU A 127 6.43 4.05 -10.92
N ILE A 128 5.70 3.02 -11.33
CA ILE A 128 5.18 2.86 -12.70
C ILE A 128 3.66 2.83 -12.63
N THR A 129 3.02 3.88 -13.15
CA THR A 129 1.55 3.99 -13.17
C THR A 129 0.99 3.45 -14.48
N ILE A 130 -0.09 2.68 -14.39
CA ILE A 130 -0.75 1.98 -15.50
C ILE A 130 -2.26 2.15 -15.34
N ASN A 131 -2.97 2.54 -16.39
CA ASN A 131 -4.42 2.49 -16.40
C ASN A 131 -4.88 1.13 -17.00
N PRO A 132 -5.41 0.19 -16.20
CA PRO A 132 -5.78 -1.13 -16.68
C PRO A 132 -7.03 -1.12 -17.59
N LYS A 133 -7.85 -0.05 -17.55
CA LYS A 133 -9.02 0.13 -18.43
C LYS A 133 -8.66 0.76 -19.79
N ALA A 134 -7.44 1.28 -19.96
CA ALA A 134 -6.97 1.88 -21.21
C ALA A 134 -6.50 0.85 -22.25
N CYS A 135 -6.36 -0.43 -21.87
CA CYS A 135 -5.96 -1.53 -22.72
C CYS A 135 -6.92 -2.71 -22.55
N SER A 136 -7.04 -3.58 -23.55
CA SER A 136 -7.71 -4.87 -23.35
C SER A 136 -6.90 -5.77 -22.41
N VAL A 137 -7.55 -6.73 -21.76
CA VAL A 137 -6.88 -7.76 -20.93
C VAL A 137 -5.80 -8.51 -21.71
N ILE A 138 -6.06 -8.71 -23.02
CA ILE A 138 -5.16 -9.32 -23.99
C ILE A 138 -3.89 -8.48 -24.18
N GLU A 139 -4.03 -7.17 -24.38
CA GLU A 139 -2.88 -6.25 -24.51
C GLU A 139 -2.16 -6.02 -23.17
N LEU A 140 -2.86 -6.15 -22.05
CA LEU A 140 -2.31 -5.94 -20.71
C LEU A 140 -1.41 -7.11 -20.27
N TYR A 141 -1.87 -8.36 -20.39
CA TYR A 141 -1.13 -9.56 -19.94
C TYR A 141 -0.42 -10.32 -21.06
N GLY A 142 -0.86 -10.15 -22.31
CA GLY A 142 -0.35 -10.88 -23.48
C GLY A 142 -1.31 -11.97 -23.98
N ILE A 143 -0.99 -12.49 -25.16
CA ILE A 143 -1.78 -13.52 -25.85
C ILE A 143 -0.88 -14.63 -26.40
N LEU A 144 -1.39 -15.85 -26.33
CA LEU A 144 -0.88 -17.00 -27.06
C LEU A 144 -1.70 -17.15 -28.33
N ASP A 145 -1.08 -17.05 -29.50
CA ASP A 145 -1.79 -17.22 -30.77
C ASP A 145 -2.34 -18.67 -30.88
N PRO A 146 -3.64 -18.87 -31.13
CA PRO A 146 -4.22 -20.21 -31.15
C PRO A 146 -3.81 -21.05 -32.37
N VAL A 147 -3.31 -20.41 -33.44
CA VAL A 147 -2.89 -21.04 -34.70
C VAL A 147 -1.39 -21.27 -34.72
N THR A 148 -0.59 -20.22 -34.49
CA THR A 148 0.88 -20.33 -34.56
C THR A 148 1.52 -20.82 -33.26
N ARG A 149 0.81 -20.67 -32.13
CA ARG A 149 1.31 -20.89 -30.77
C ARG A 149 2.46 -19.97 -30.34
N ASP A 150 2.64 -18.85 -31.04
CA ASP A 150 3.57 -17.81 -30.62
C ASP A 150 3.00 -17.01 -29.45
N TRP A 151 3.88 -16.65 -28.50
CA TRP A 151 3.52 -15.83 -27.35
C TRP A 151 3.87 -14.36 -27.61
N THR A 152 2.89 -13.48 -27.42
CA THR A 152 3.08 -12.02 -27.44
C THR A 152 2.90 -11.47 -26.03
N ASP A 153 3.99 -11.04 -25.41
CA ASP A 153 3.97 -10.36 -24.10
C ASP A 153 3.19 -9.03 -24.15
N GLY A 154 2.22 -8.88 -23.24
CA GLY A 154 1.46 -7.65 -23.02
C GLY A 154 2.24 -6.56 -22.26
N LEU A 155 1.63 -5.38 -22.14
CA LEU A 155 2.21 -4.20 -21.51
C LEU A 155 2.64 -4.48 -20.05
N TYR A 156 1.73 -5.01 -19.24
CA TYR A 156 2.03 -5.29 -17.84
C TYR A 156 2.91 -6.53 -17.67
N SER A 157 2.84 -7.55 -18.53
CA SER A 157 3.76 -8.69 -18.43
C SER A 157 5.22 -8.24 -18.60
N LYS A 158 5.50 -7.31 -19.53
CA LYS A 158 6.83 -6.69 -19.70
C LYS A 158 7.24 -5.86 -18.48
N ILE A 159 6.36 -5.00 -17.98
CA ILE A 159 6.62 -4.17 -16.79
C ILE A 159 6.89 -5.05 -15.56
N PHE A 160 6.11 -6.12 -15.39
CA PHE A 160 6.27 -7.06 -14.28
C PHE A 160 7.61 -7.79 -14.36
N ARG A 161 8.04 -8.25 -15.55
CA ARG A 161 9.40 -8.79 -15.76
C ARG A 161 10.47 -7.78 -15.37
N GLU A 162 10.35 -6.54 -15.84
CA GLU A 162 11.32 -5.46 -15.57
C GLU A 162 11.44 -5.17 -14.07
N MET A 163 10.31 -5.03 -13.38
CA MET A 163 10.28 -4.81 -11.94
C MET A 163 10.98 -5.94 -11.17
N ASN A 164 10.74 -7.20 -11.56
CA ASN A 164 11.31 -8.37 -10.92
C ASN A 164 12.79 -8.64 -11.26
N ARG A 165 13.42 -7.88 -12.17
CA ARG A 165 14.86 -8.00 -12.41
C ARG A 165 15.65 -7.68 -11.15
N GLU A 166 16.76 -8.41 -10.97
CA GLU A 166 17.74 -8.12 -9.94
C GLU A 166 18.23 -6.67 -10.03
N THR A 167 18.48 -6.07 -8.87
CA THR A 167 18.73 -4.64 -8.75
C THR A 167 20.18 -4.37 -8.42
N SER A 168 20.83 -3.51 -9.19
CA SER A 168 22.21 -3.09 -8.93
C SER A 168 22.33 -2.10 -7.76
N GLU A 169 21.26 -1.40 -7.43
CA GLU A 169 21.21 -0.44 -6.32
C GLU A 169 20.78 -1.13 -5.01
N PRO A 170 21.50 -0.92 -3.89
CA PRO A 170 21.09 -1.47 -2.59
C PRO A 170 19.77 -0.83 -2.13
N ASN A 171 18.86 -1.67 -1.65
CA ASN A 171 17.56 -1.27 -1.09
C ASN A 171 16.59 -0.52 -2.05
N GLU A 172 16.79 -0.58 -3.37
CA GLU A 172 15.81 -0.04 -4.34
C GLU A 172 14.44 -0.71 -4.16
N ARG A 173 13.36 0.06 -4.24
CA ARG A 173 11.97 -0.41 -4.20
C ARG A 173 11.27 -0.12 -5.53
N ARG A 174 10.43 -1.04 -6.01
CA ARG A 174 9.70 -0.88 -7.28
C ARG A 174 8.21 -1.08 -7.09
N TYR A 175 7.44 -0.04 -7.41
CA TYR A 175 6.00 -0.01 -7.22
C TYR A 175 5.27 0.09 -8.56
N SER A 176 4.29 -0.78 -8.79
CA SER A 176 3.33 -0.63 -9.89
C SER A 176 2.03 -0.08 -9.35
N CYS A 177 1.59 1.08 -9.85
CA CYS A 177 0.30 1.65 -9.50
C CYS A 177 -0.72 1.39 -10.61
N PHE A 178 -1.85 0.78 -10.27
CA PHE A 178 -3.01 0.70 -11.14
C PHE A 178 -3.92 1.90 -10.87
N ASP A 179 -4.03 2.82 -11.83
CA ASP A 179 -4.88 4.01 -11.76
C ASP A 179 -6.18 3.76 -12.54
N GLY A 180 -7.26 3.53 -11.81
CA GLY A 180 -8.57 3.18 -12.36
C GLY A 180 -9.26 2.05 -11.58
N ASP A 181 -10.59 2.02 -11.65
CA ASP A 181 -11.37 1.10 -10.81
C ASP A 181 -11.15 -0.38 -11.14
N VAL A 182 -11.30 -1.22 -10.12
CA VAL A 182 -11.19 -2.67 -10.24
C VAL A 182 -12.37 -3.22 -11.04
N ASP A 183 -12.05 -3.97 -12.10
CA ASP A 183 -13.01 -4.76 -12.88
C ASP A 183 -12.67 -6.24 -12.68
N ALA A 184 -13.71 -7.08 -12.59
CA ALA A 184 -13.58 -8.53 -12.48
C ALA A 184 -12.69 -9.13 -13.59
N LEU A 185 -12.76 -8.59 -14.82
CA LEU A 185 -12.10 -9.17 -15.99
C LEU A 185 -10.56 -9.10 -15.94
N TRP A 186 -9.99 -7.97 -15.49
CA TRP A 186 -8.53 -7.81 -15.42
C TRP A 186 -7.96 -8.22 -14.05
N ILE A 187 -8.73 -8.09 -12.97
CA ILE A 187 -8.24 -8.42 -11.62
C ILE A 187 -8.14 -9.94 -11.38
N GLU A 188 -8.82 -10.76 -12.16
CA GLU A 188 -8.76 -12.23 -12.04
C GLU A 188 -7.32 -12.74 -12.11
N ASN A 189 -6.55 -12.28 -13.11
CA ASN A 189 -5.14 -12.62 -13.30
C ASN A 189 -4.24 -12.11 -12.15
N MET A 190 -4.67 -11.06 -11.45
CA MET A 190 -3.95 -10.48 -10.31
C MET A 190 -4.24 -11.17 -8.98
N ASN A 191 -5.35 -11.90 -8.84
CA ASN A 191 -5.74 -12.52 -7.57
C ASN A 191 -4.63 -13.42 -6.97
N SER A 192 -3.87 -14.13 -7.80
CA SER A 192 -2.73 -14.99 -7.39
C SER A 192 -1.46 -14.20 -7.03
N VAL A 193 -1.33 -12.96 -7.53
CA VAL A 193 -0.24 -12.03 -7.17
C VAL A 193 -0.55 -11.31 -5.86
N MET A 194 -1.82 -10.95 -5.64
CA MET A 194 -2.31 -10.28 -4.43
C MET A 194 -2.34 -11.20 -3.20
N ASP A 195 -2.41 -12.51 -3.42
CA ASP A 195 -2.38 -13.55 -2.38
C ASP A 195 -0.93 -13.85 -1.90
N ASP A 196 -0.80 -14.64 -0.83
CA ASP A 196 0.50 -15.00 -0.22
C ASP A 196 1.45 -15.76 -1.17
N ASN A 197 0.89 -16.36 -2.23
CA ASN A 197 1.64 -17.00 -3.31
C ASN A 197 2.56 -16.02 -4.05
N LYS A 198 2.11 -14.76 -4.21
CA LYS A 198 2.80 -13.68 -4.92
C LYS A 198 3.18 -14.05 -6.37
N LEU A 199 2.29 -14.73 -7.09
CA LEU A 199 2.61 -15.38 -8.36
C LEU A 199 1.70 -14.87 -9.50
N LEU A 200 2.30 -14.25 -10.52
CA LEU A 200 1.62 -13.95 -11.78
C LEU A 200 1.68 -15.17 -12.68
N THR A 201 0.53 -15.66 -13.14
CA THR A 201 0.44 -16.76 -14.10
C THR A 201 -0.06 -16.21 -15.43
N LEU A 202 0.73 -16.36 -16.48
CA LEU A 202 0.41 -15.90 -17.83
C LEU A 202 -0.25 -17.02 -18.64
N ALA A 203 -0.97 -16.67 -19.71
CA ALA A 203 -1.73 -17.64 -20.52
C ALA A 203 -0.85 -18.65 -21.30
N ASN A 204 0.44 -18.35 -21.49
CA ASN A 204 1.44 -19.31 -21.98
C ASN A 204 1.85 -20.38 -20.93
N GLY A 205 1.31 -20.31 -19.70
CA GLY A 205 1.64 -21.19 -18.58
C GLY A 205 2.84 -20.73 -17.74
N GLU A 206 3.49 -19.63 -18.10
CA GLU A 206 4.62 -19.06 -17.35
C GLU A 206 4.16 -18.50 -16.00
N ARG A 207 5.03 -18.67 -14.99
CA ARG A 207 4.75 -18.31 -13.58
C ARG A 207 5.88 -17.45 -13.04
N ILE A 208 5.63 -16.14 -12.90
CA ILE A 208 6.60 -15.15 -12.45
C ILE A 208 6.26 -14.76 -11.01
N ARG A 209 7.21 -14.92 -10.08
CA ARG A 209 7.01 -14.56 -8.67
C ARG A 209 7.41 -13.10 -8.42
N LEU A 210 6.58 -12.37 -7.68
CA LEU A 210 6.87 -11.01 -7.24
C LEU A 210 8.04 -11.02 -6.24
N ALA A 211 9.09 -10.28 -6.56
CA ALA A 211 10.29 -10.08 -5.77
C ALA A 211 9.99 -9.25 -4.50
N PRO A 212 10.75 -9.44 -3.40
CA PRO A 212 10.44 -8.82 -2.11
C PRO A 212 10.57 -7.29 -2.09
N HIS A 213 11.35 -6.71 -3.01
CA HIS A 213 11.48 -5.26 -3.19
C HIS A 213 10.36 -4.64 -4.03
N CYS A 214 9.49 -5.47 -4.62
CA CYS A 214 8.37 -5.01 -5.44
C CYS A 214 7.07 -4.93 -4.64
N SER A 215 6.19 -3.98 -4.98
CA SER A 215 4.84 -3.88 -4.40
C SER A 215 3.82 -3.36 -5.39
N LEU A 216 2.56 -3.71 -5.15
CA LEU A 216 1.40 -3.32 -5.95
C LEU A 216 0.61 -2.25 -5.22
N LEU A 217 0.30 -1.18 -5.93
CA LEU A 217 -0.53 -0.07 -5.48
C LEU A 217 -1.74 0.06 -6.41
N PHE A 218 -2.88 0.45 -5.87
CA PHE A 218 -4.10 0.68 -6.64
C PHE A 218 -4.68 2.02 -6.22
N GLU A 219 -4.93 2.91 -7.17
CA GLU A 219 -5.70 4.12 -6.98
C GLU A 219 -7.12 3.88 -7.53
N VAL A 220 -8.12 3.83 -6.65
CA VAL A 220 -9.50 3.45 -7.01
C VAL A 220 -10.51 4.48 -6.50
N GLY A 221 -11.54 4.76 -7.30
CA GLY A 221 -12.64 5.65 -6.93
C GLY A 221 -13.57 5.00 -5.91
N ASP A 222 -14.11 3.83 -6.27
CA ASP A 222 -14.94 2.99 -5.41
C ASP A 222 -14.51 1.50 -5.45
N LEU A 223 -15.20 0.67 -4.67
CA LEU A 223 -15.01 -0.79 -4.62
C LEU A 223 -16.30 -1.55 -5.00
N ASN A 224 -17.26 -0.90 -5.66
CA ASN A 224 -18.60 -1.47 -5.90
C ASN A 224 -18.56 -2.71 -6.79
N TYR A 225 -17.58 -2.79 -7.69
CA TYR A 225 -17.36 -3.90 -8.61
C TYR A 225 -16.25 -4.87 -8.17
N ALA A 226 -15.60 -4.60 -7.03
CA ALA A 226 -14.52 -5.44 -6.50
C ALA A 226 -15.10 -6.58 -5.64
N SER A 227 -14.62 -7.81 -5.87
CA SER A 227 -15.06 -8.94 -5.04
C SER A 227 -14.55 -8.80 -3.59
N PRO A 228 -15.34 -9.22 -2.57
CA PRO A 228 -14.86 -9.21 -1.18
C PRO A 228 -13.56 -10.02 -0.97
N ALA A 229 -13.36 -11.08 -1.77
CA ALA A 229 -12.12 -11.87 -1.77
C ALA A 229 -10.92 -11.01 -2.19
N THR A 230 -11.03 -10.29 -3.30
CA THR A 230 -10.02 -9.33 -3.79
C THR A 230 -9.70 -8.26 -2.75
N VAL A 231 -10.73 -7.63 -2.16
CA VAL A 231 -10.58 -6.57 -1.14
C VAL A 231 -9.91 -7.10 0.14
N SER A 232 -10.15 -8.36 0.52
CA SER A 232 -9.56 -8.96 1.72
C SER A 232 -8.04 -9.20 1.66
N ARG A 233 -7.50 -9.35 0.44
CA ARG A 233 -6.07 -9.64 0.17
C ARG A 233 -5.23 -8.38 0.22
N ALA A 234 -5.76 -7.25 -0.24
CA ALA A 234 -5.06 -5.97 -0.18
C ALA A 234 -5.21 -5.24 1.16
N GLY A 235 -4.26 -4.36 1.47
CA GLY A 235 -4.38 -3.39 2.58
C GLY A 235 -5.13 -2.14 2.14
N MET A 236 -6.15 -1.72 2.89
CA MET A 236 -7.00 -0.58 2.54
C MET A 236 -6.50 0.71 3.20
N VAL A 237 -6.47 1.81 2.44
CA VAL A 237 -6.29 3.17 2.94
C VAL A 237 -7.39 4.05 2.37
N PHE A 238 -8.37 4.41 3.20
CA PHE A 238 -9.48 5.28 2.79
C PHE A 238 -9.09 6.76 2.87
N VAL A 239 -9.42 7.52 1.81
CA VAL A 239 -9.12 8.94 1.66
C VAL A 239 -10.43 9.68 1.34
N ASP A 240 -11.00 10.36 2.34
CA ASP A 240 -12.21 11.16 2.20
C ASP A 240 -11.86 12.60 1.73
N PRO A 241 -12.38 13.08 0.58
CA PRO A 241 -12.14 14.44 0.08
C PRO A 241 -12.66 15.54 1.02
N LYS A 242 -13.63 15.24 1.90
CA LYS A 242 -14.14 16.20 2.89
C LYS A 242 -13.04 16.70 3.83
N ASN A 243 -12.02 15.88 4.08
CA ASN A 243 -10.88 16.24 4.92
C ASN A 243 -9.98 17.30 4.26
N LEU A 244 -9.90 17.31 2.92
CA LEU A 244 -9.08 18.27 2.18
C LEU A 244 -9.73 19.66 2.17
N GLY A 245 -11.05 19.74 1.95
CA GLY A 245 -11.77 20.99 1.80
C GLY A 245 -11.35 21.80 0.55
N PHE A 246 -11.84 23.05 0.43
CA PHE A 246 -11.45 23.94 -0.67
C PHE A 246 -10.21 24.79 -0.35
N GLN A 247 -9.96 25.07 0.94
CA GLN A 247 -8.95 26.02 1.41
C GLN A 247 -7.53 25.72 0.88
N PRO A 248 -7.01 24.47 0.89
CA PRO A 248 -5.65 24.19 0.44
C PRO A 248 -5.44 24.42 -1.07
N TYR A 249 -6.50 24.24 -1.87
CA TYR A 249 -6.50 24.56 -3.29
C TYR A 249 -6.42 26.07 -3.52
N TRP A 250 -7.20 26.84 -2.75
CA TRP A 250 -7.22 28.29 -2.82
C TRP A 250 -5.87 28.89 -2.41
N ASP A 251 -5.31 28.44 -1.29
CA ASP A 251 -4.04 28.94 -0.78
C ASP A 251 -2.88 28.64 -1.75
N ARG A 252 -2.83 27.42 -2.33
CA ARG A 252 -1.84 27.10 -3.38
C ARG A 252 -2.05 27.94 -4.63
N PHE A 253 -3.29 28.19 -5.05
CA PHE A 253 -3.61 29.02 -6.21
C PHE A 253 -3.17 30.48 -6.02
N VAL A 254 -3.39 31.05 -4.83
CA VAL A 254 -2.96 32.42 -4.49
C VAL A 254 -1.44 32.55 -4.40
N VAL A 255 -0.75 31.51 -3.90
CA VAL A 255 0.73 31.52 -3.74
C VAL A 255 1.47 31.25 -5.05
N THR A 256 0.86 30.59 -6.04
CA THR A 256 1.49 30.28 -7.33
C THR A 256 1.32 31.45 -8.31
N PRO A 257 2.39 32.18 -8.69
CA PRO A 257 2.29 33.23 -9.70
C PRO A 257 1.98 32.64 -11.08
N SER A 258 1.28 33.42 -11.92
CA SER A 258 0.94 33.08 -13.32
C SER A 258 2.15 33.12 -14.26
#